data_AF-A0AAW2YK87-F1
#
_entry.id   AF-A0AAW2YK87-F1
#
_cell.length_a   1.000
_cell.length_b   1.000
_cell.length_c   1.000
_cell.angle_alpha   90.00
_cell.angle_beta   90.00
_cell.angle_gamma   90.00
#
_symmetry.space_group_name_H-M   'P 1'
#
loop_
_entity.id
_entity.type
_entity.pdbx_description
1 polymer ?
#
loop_
_entity_poly.entity_id
_entity_poly.type
_entity_poly.pdbx_seq_one_letter_code
_entity_poly.pdbx_strand_id
1 'polypeptide(L)'
;MTRWCSREVSFHSLFTNESLKNNYLKFLCTFHRQAKFLFLTDVRALKGSLKLEDARAIVRNYFTEGSRYFIDTPTEQRRRILNWSFRAEQDRSTVELLDILEDMHR
;
A
#
# COMPACT_ATOMS: atom_id res chain seq x y z
N MET A 1 22.74 -12.00 -28.57
CA MET A 1 22.87 -10.87 -27.63
C MET A 1 21.48 -10.35 -27.30
N THR A 2 21.01 -10.59 -26.08
CA THR A 2 19.71 -10.13 -25.59
C THR A 2 19.76 -8.62 -25.37
N ARG A 3 19.04 -7.84 -26.18
CA ARG A 3 18.85 -6.40 -25.98
C ARG A 3 18.00 -6.19 -24.72
N TRP A 4 18.62 -5.87 -23.60
CA TRP A 4 17.92 -5.43 -22.40
C TRP A 4 17.48 -3.97 -22.58
N CYS A 5 16.26 -3.65 -22.12
CA CYS A 5 15.63 -2.33 -22.21
C CYS A 5 16.59 -1.18 -21.87
N SER A 6 16.93 -0.34 -22.86
CA SER A 6 17.86 0.79 -22.72
C SER A 6 17.22 2.07 -22.16
N ARG A 7 16.11 1.95 -21.43
CA ARG A 7 15.49 3.03 -20.66
C ARG A 7 15.06 2.46 -19.33
N GLU A 8 15.93 2.60 -18.33
CA GLU A 8 15.56 2.32 -16.96
C GLU A 8 14.52 3.35 -16.52
N VAL A 9 13.28 2.89 -16.38
CA VAL A 9 12.20 3.66 -15.79
C VAL A 9 12.39 3.59 -14.29
N SER A 10 12.55 4.73 -13.63
CA SER A 10 12.64 4.76 -12.16
C SER A 10 11.36 4.21 -11.53
N PHE A 11 11.48 3.53 -10.39
CA PHE A 11 10.31 3.06 -9.64
C PHE A 11 9.36 4.21 -9.29
N HIS A 12 9.89 5.40 -9.05
CA HIS A 12 9.09 6.61 -8.82
C HIS A 12 8.17 6.97 -10.00
N SER A 13 8.65 6.78 -11.24
CA SER A 13 7.89 7.05 -12.46
C SER A 13 6.63 6.18 -12.60
N LEU A 14 6.57 5.03 -11.91
CA LEU A 14 5.38 4.18 -11.87
C LEU A 14 4.21 4.83 -11.11
N PHE A 15 4.47 5.83 -10.27
CA PHE A 15 3.42 6.53 -9.52
C PHE A 15 2.94 7.81 -10.19
N THR A 16 3.70 8.36 -11.14
CA THR A 16 3.38 9.62 -11.82
C THR A 16 2.89 9.42 -13.26
N ASN A 17 3.12 8.24 -13.85
CA ASN A 17 2.65 7.89 -15.19
C ASN A 17 1.65 6.75 -15.14
N GLU A 18 0.38 7.05 -15.42
CA GLU A 18 -0.74 6.11 -15.35
C GLU A 18 -0.60 4.92 -16.31
N SER A 19 -0.05 5.14 -17.51
CA SER A 19 0.20 4.07 -18.48
C SER A 19 1.24 3.08 -17.98
N LEU A 20 2.35 3.59 -17.41
CA LEU A 20 3.39 2.74 -16.82
C LEU A 20 2.90 2.02 -15.57
N LYS A 21 2.13 2.70 -14.72
CA LYS A 21 1.45 2.10 -13.57
C LYS A 21 0.57 0.92 -13.97
N ASN A 22 -0.28 1.11 -14.98
CA ASN A 22 -1.21 0.09 -15.45
C ASN A 22 -0.50 -1.11 -16.07
N ASN A 23 0.58 -0.88 -16.83
CA ASN A 23 1.40 -1.96 -17.38
C ASN A 23 2.12 -2.74 -16.28
N TYR A 24 2.66 -2.05 -15.27
CA TYR A 24 3.31 -2.69 -14.14
C TYR A 24 2.31 -3.49 -13.27
N LEU A 25 1.10 -2.95 -13.05
CA LEU A 25 0.02 -3.66 -12.38
C LEU A 25 -0.39 -4.92 -13.12
N LYS A 26 -0.56 -4.85 -14.46
CA LYS A 26 -0.86 -6.04 -15.27
C LYS A 26 0.23 -7.10 -15.10
N PHE A 27 1.49 -6.70 -15.16
CA PHE A 27 2.63 -7.58 -14.91
C PHE A 27 2.56 -8.23 -13.53
N LEU A 28 2.38 -7.45 -12.45
CA LEU A 28 2.30 -7.97 -11.08
C LEU A 28 1.09 -8.89 -10.87
N CYS A 29 -0.06 -8.57 -11.46
CA CYS A 29 -1.27 -9.38 -11.40
C CYS A 29 -1.06 -10.76 -12.01
N THR A 30 -0.31 -10.87 -13.12
CA THR A 30 0.03 -12.17 -13.73
C THR A 30 0.77 -13.10 -12.77
N PHE A 31 1.53 -12.55 -11.83
CA PHE A 31 2.30 -13.31 -10.84
C PHE A 31 1.68 -13.31 -9.44
N HIS A 32 0.47 -12.76 -9.27
CA HIS A 32 -0.17 -12.58 -7.96
C HIS A 32 0.69 -11.79 -6.95
N ARG A 33 1.51 -10.84 -7.42
CA ARG A 33 2.44 -10.02 -6.60
C ARG A 33 2.02 -8.55 -6.46
N GLN A 34 0.78 -8.24 -6.82
CA GLN A 34 0.27 -6.86 -6.84
C GLN A 34 0.00 -6.26 -5.45
N ALA A 35 -0.17 -7.09 -4.41
CA ALA A 35 -0.59 -6.64 -3.08
C ALA A 35 0.29 -5.52 -2.52
N LYS A 36 1.62 -5.71 -2.53
CA LYS A 36 2.56 -4.71 -2.02
C LYS A 36 2.50 -3.39 -2.82
N PHE A 37 2.41 -3.46 -4.15
CA PHE A 37 2.36 -2.25 -4.97
C PHE A 37 1.03 -1.49 -4.83
N LEU A 38 -0.09 -2.21 -4.71
CA LEU A 38 -1.40 -1.63 -4.43
C LEU A 38 -1.43 -0.97 -3.05
N PHE A 39 -0.88 -1.64 -2.02
CA PHE A 39 -0.73 -1.05 -0.70
C PHE A 39 0.03 0.28 -0.73
N LEU A 40 1.18 0.35 -1.40
CA LEU A 40 1.95 1.59 -1.50
C LEU A 40 1.22 2.69 -2.26
N THR A 41 0.44 2.31 -3.27
CA THR A 41 -0.40 3.23 -4.02
C THR A 41 -1.48 3.83 -3.10
N ASP A 42 -2.14 3.00 -2.29
CA ASP A 42 -3.21 3.42 -1.40
C ASP A 42 -2.69 4.23 -0.22
N VAL A 43 -1.53 3.87 0.36
CA VAL A 43 -0.88 4.68 1.42
C VAL A 43 -0.51 6.07 0.89
N ARG A 44 0.01 6.16 -0.34
CA ARG A 44 0.31 7.45 -0.97
C ARG A 44 -0.96 8.29 -1.21
N ALA A 45 -2.07 7.65 -1.56
CA ALA A 45 -3.36 8.31 -1.69
C ALA A 45 -3.89 8.80 -0.33
N LEU A 46 -3.78 7.97 0.72
CA LEU A 46 -4.13 8.32 2.10
C LEU A 46 -3.34 9.53 2.59
N LYS A 47 -2.03 9.62 2.28
CA LYS A 47 -1.21 10.81 2.61
C LYS A 47 -1.77 12.10 2.01
N GLY A 48 -2.42 12.02 0.85
CA GLY A 48 -3.04 13.17 0.20
C GLY A 48 -4.45 13.49 0.72
N SER A 49 -5.23 12.48 1.12
CA SER A 49 -6.64 12.67 1.54
C SER A 49 -6.81 12.83 3.06
N LEU A 50 -5.97 12.15 3.85
CA LEU A 50 -6.05 12.00 5.32
C LEU A 50 -7.44 11.58 5.82
N LYS A 51 -8.24 10.91 4.99
CA LYS A 51 -9.58 10.45 5.36
C LYS A 51 -9.51 9.17 6.18
N LEU A 52 -10.25 9.16 7.28
CA LEU A 52 -10.36 7.99 8.17
C LEU A 52 -10.91 6.75 7.45
N GLU A 53 -11.84 6.93 6.52
CA GLU A 53 -12.43 5.84 5.74
C GLU A 53 -11.42 5.15 4.82
N ASP A 54 -10.56 5.93 4.15
CA ASP A 54 -9.48 5.42 3.30
C ASP A 54 -8.47 4.61 4.13
N ALA A 55 -8.12 5.13 5.30
CA ALA A 55 -7.27 4.45 6.27
C ALA A 55 -7.85 3.09 6.72
N ARG A 56 -9.14 3.06 7.08
CA ARG A 56 -9.83 1.81 7.46
C ARG A 56 -9.91 0.82 6.28
N ALA A 57 -10.11 1.31 5.06
CA ALA A 57 -10.12 0.48 3.86
C ALA A 57 -8.76 -0.20 3.64
N ILE A 58 -7.65 0.54 3.83
CA ILE A 58 -6.29 -0.02 3.76
C ILE A 58 -6.11 -1.12 4.80
N VAL A 59 -6.45 -0.88 6.07
CA VAL A 59 -6.33 -1.90 7.12
C VAL A 59 -7.10 -3.17 6.75
N ARG A 60 -8.36 -3.02 6.33
CA ARG A 60 -9.23 -4.14 5.94
C ARG A 60 -8.70 -4.92 4.73
N ASN A 61 -8.17 -4.21 3.73
CA ASN A 61 -7.77 -4.84 2.46
C ASN A 61 -6.42 -5.56 2.55
N TYR A 62 -5.51 -5.09 3.42
CA TYR A 62 -4.13 -5.56 3.44
C TYR A 62 -3.70 -6.27 4.74
N PHE A 63 -4.37 -6.04 5.87
CA PHE A 63 -3.93 -6.56 7.17
C PHE A 63 -4.97 -7.44 7.88
N THR A 64 -6.22 -7.48 7.39
CA THR A 64 -7.22 -8.44 7.86
C THR A 64 -6.98 -9.80 7.22
N GLU A 65 -6.90 -10.82 8.05
CA GLU A 65 -6.74 -12.20 7.61
C GLU A 65 -7.91 -12.63 6.71
N GLY A 66 -7.60 -13.31 5.60
CA GLY A 66 -8.58 -13.66 4.57
C GLY A 66 -8.87 -12.55 3.54
N SER A 67 -8.24 -11.39 3.64
CA SER A 67 -8.33 -10.38 2.58
C SER A 67 -7.61 -10.84 1.31
N ARG A 68 -8.13 -10.41 0.15
CA ARG A 68 -7.58 -10.75 -1.18
C ARG A 68 -6.14 -10.28 -1.37
N TYR A 69 -5.75 -9.21 -0.67
CA TYR A 69 -4.43 -8.58 -0.79
C TYR A 69 -3.67 -8.64 0.53
N PHE A 70 -3.91 -9.66 1.36
CA PHE A 70 -3.24 -9.82 2.64
C PHE A 70 -1.71 -9.73 2.48
N ILE A 71 -1.08 -8.88 3.28
CA ILE A 71 0.37 -8.70 3.34
C ILE A 71 0.86 -9.30 4.65
N ASP A 72 1.77 -10.27 4.52
CA ASP A 72 2.42 -10.87 5.67
C ASP A 72 3.35 -9.86 6.33
N THR A 73 3.10 -9.59 7.61
CA THR A 73 3.74 -8.52 8.38
C THR A 73 3.98 -9.00 9.82
N PRO A 74 5.04 -8.51 10.50
CA PRO A 74 5.34 -8.94 11.86
C PRO A 74 4.12 -8.83 12.78
N THR A 75 3.85 -9.90 13.54
CA THR A 75 2.65 -10.06 14.38
C THR A 75 2.38 -8.86 15.29
N GLU A 76 3.43 -8.24 15.83
CA GLU A 76 3.33 -7.07 16.68
C GLU A 76 2.86 -5.82 15.92
N GLN A 77 3.42 -5.56 14.72
CA GLN A 77 3.01 -4.45 13.86
C GLN A 77 1.57 -4.63 13.38
N ARG A 78 1.23 -5.85 12.95
CA ARG A 78 -0.15 -6.21 12.57
C ARG A 78 -1.13 -5.94 13.71
N ARG A 79 -0.79 -6.35 14.93
CA ARG A 79 -1.61 -6.09 16.12
C ARG A 79 -1.80 -4.60 16.38
N ARG A 80 -0.73 -3.79 16.25
CA ARG A 80 -0.82 -2.33 16.41
C ARG A 80 -1.76 -1.70 15.37
N ILE A 81 -1.66 -2.07 14.10
CA ILE A 81 -2.51 -1.57 13.01
C ILE A 81 -3.98 -1.95 13.22
N LEU A 82 -4.23 -3.21 13.59
CA LEU A 82 -5.59 -3.68 13.86
C LEU A 82 -6.18 -2.99 15.09
N ASN A 83 -5.42 -2.86 16.18
CA ASN A 83 -5.86 -2.14 17.39
C ASN A 83 -6.20 -0.68 17.11
N TRP A 84 -5.42 -0.02 16.26
CA TRP A 84 -5.72 1.33 15.81
C TRP A 84 -7.10 1.38 15.12
N SER A 85 -7.39 0.42 14.24
CA SER A 85 -8.65 0.43 13.46
C SER A 85 -9.91 0.34 14.32
N PHE A 86 -9.82 -0.29 15.49
CA PHE A 86 -10.90 -0.38 16.47
C PHE A 86 -11.08 0.87 17.33
N ARG A 87 -10.03 1.69 17.48
CA ARG A 87 -10.00 2.87 18.37
C ARG A 87 -10.11 4.21 17.65
N ALA A 88 -9.97 4.22 16.33
CA ALA A 88 -9.89 5.46 15.56
C ALA A 88 -11.26 6.15 15.48
N GLU A 89 -11.40 7.29 16.16
CA GLU A 89 -12.64 8.09 16.22
C GLU A 89 -12.54 9.45 15.49
N GLN A 90 -11.35 9.91 15.05
CA GLN A 90 -11.14 11.23 14.41
C GLN A 90 -9.93 11.28 13.46
N ASP A 91 -9.76 12.41 12.73
CA ASP A 91 -8.65 12.70 11.81
C ASP A 91 -7.25 12.60 12.46
N ARG A 92 -7.11 12.91 13.76
CA ARG A 92 -5.86 12.72 14.51
C ARG A 92 -5.40 11.26 14.52
N SER A 93 -6.33 10.31 14.52
CA SER A 93 -6.01 8.89 14.43
C SER A 93 -5.45 8.57 13.04
N THR A 94 -5.95 9.18 11.97
CA THR A 94 -5.49 8.88 10.60
C THR A 94 -4.00 9.16 10.40
N VAL A 95 -3.50 10.25 11.00
CA VAL A 95 -2.07 10.60 10.97
C VAL A 95 -1.23 9.57 11.72
N GLU A 96 -1.67 9.14 12.91
CA GLU A 96 -0.97 8.10 13.68
C GLU A 96 -0.87 6.77 12.91
N LEU A 97 -1.95 6.37 12.22
CA LEU A 97 -1.90 5.20 11.35
C LEU A 97 -0.94 5.42 10.18
N LEU A 98 -1.01 6.58 9.53
CA LEU A 98 -0.14 6.87 8.40
C LEU A 98 1.34 6.77 8.81
N ASP A 99 1.72 7.27 9.99
CA ASP A 99 3.08 7.12 10.52
C ASP A 99 3.47 5.65 10.70
N ILE A 100 2.58 4.81 11.26
CA ILE A 100 2.82 3.37 11.39
C ILE A 100 2.99 2.71 10.01
N LEU A 101 2.13 3.04 9.05
CA LEU A 101 2.16 2.48 7.70
C LEU A 101 3.39 2.93 6.90
N GLU A 102 3.83 4.18 7.09
CA GLU A 102 5.06 4.71 6.47
C GLU A 102 6.32 4.08 7.07
N ASP A 103 6.34 3.82 8.38
CA ASP A 103 7.46 3.15 9.05
C ASP A 103 7.68 1.73 8.52
N MET A 104 6.61 1.01 8.19
CA MET A 104 6.69 -0.32 7.58
C MET A 104 7.29 -0.36 6.17
N HIS A 105 7.42 0.79 5.51
CA HIS A 105 7.99 0.90 4.17
C HIS A 105 9.48 1.24 4.16
N ARG A 106 10.03 1.73 5.28
CA ARG A 106 11.47 2.03 5.42
C ARG A 106 12.27 0.75 5.61
#